data_AF-A0A5E4L7I8-F1
#
_entry.id   AF-A0A5E4L7I8-F1
#
_cell.length_a   1.000
_cell.length_b   1.000
_cell.length_c   1.000
_cell.angle_alpha   90.00
_cell.angle_beta   90.00
_cell.angle_gamma   90.00
#
_symmetry.space_group_name_H-M   'P 1'
#
loop_
_entity.id
_entity.type
_entity.pdbx_description
1 polymer ?
#
loop_
_entity_poly.entity_id
_entity_poly.type
_entity_poly.pdbx_seq_one_letter_code
_entity_poly.pdbx_strand_id
1 'polypeptide(L)'
;MSLLTLLVISLLSGSLIKLTDDIEDKNLARSLYAIPAGLAYGLLMGYLMISDTGATLLFGGIVLGSLITGKIDSIGHYSGLGAILAVIFLYGIKLSPLVLPIAALAALDEIGDLLQTPKFMKPVFDYRLILKLGVLALVILNMMELNALLILLAFDAAYILTGGITGRATHEI
;
A
#
# COMPACT_ATOMS: atom_id res chain seq x y z
N MET A 1 -6.75 5.30 -18.81
CA MET A 1 -5.72 6.23 -18.31
C MET A 1 -4.39 5.92 -19.01
N SER A 2 -3.45 6.86 -19.14
CA SER A 2 -2.09 6.48 -19.55
C SER A 2 -1.36 5.77 -18.41
N LEU A 3 -0.46 4.83 -18.74
CA LEU A 3 0.36 4.14 -17.73
C LEU A 3 1.18 5.13 -16.89
N LEU A 4 1.77 6.15 -17.52
CA LEU A 4 2.55 7.19 -16.82
C LEU A 4 1.72 7.85 -15.72
N THR A 5 0.46 8.19 -16.01
CA THR A 5 -0.45 8.78 -15.02
C THR A 5 -0.69 7.84 -13.84
N LEU A 6 -0.92 6.55 -14.10
CA LEU A 6 -1.11 5.55 -13.04
C LEU A 6 0.15 5.42 -12.16
N LEU A 7 1.34 5.41 -12.76
CA LEU A 7 2.59 5.32 -12.02
C LEU A 7 2.85 6.55 -11.16
N VAL A 8 2.58 7.76 -11.65
CA VAL A 8 2.72 8.99 -10.87
C VAL A 8 1.80 8.98 -9.65
N ILE A 9 0.53 8.59 -9.83
CA ILE A 9 -0.43 8.53 -8.72
C ILE A 9 -0.04 7.43 -7.74
N SER A 10 0.49 6.30 -8.23
CA SER A 10 1.01 5.22 -7.39
C SER A 10 2.20 5.65 -6.54
N LEU A 11 3.17 6.37 -7.14
CA LEU A 11 4.30 6.96 -6.42
C LEU A 11 3.82 7.92 -5.32
N LEU A 12 2.90 8.83 -5.64
CA LEU A 12 2.36 9.77 -4.65
C LEU A 12 1.64 9.03 -3.51
N SER A 13 0.87 8.00 -3.83
CA SER A 13 0.18 7.19 -2.83
C SER A 13 1.17 6.47 -1.90
N GLY A 14 2.23 5.88 -2.46
CA GLY A 14 3.29 5.20 -1.70
C GLY A 14 4.11 6.15 -0.82
N SER A 15 4.38 7.36 -1.29
CA SER A 15 5.03 8.39 -0.46
C SER A 15 4.12 8.87 0.67
N LEU A 16 2.85 9.15 0.39
CA LEU A 16 1.93 9.69 1.39
C LEU A 16 1.55 8.68 2.47
N ILE A 17 1.41 7.39 2.11
CA ILE A 17 1.20 6.36 3.13
C ILE A 17 2.43 6.29 4.06
N LYS A 18 3.66 6.30 3.52
CA LYS A 18 4.87 6.30 4.37
C LYS A 18 4.97 7.52 5.26
N LEU A 19 4.63 8.69 4.73
CA LEU A 19 4.58 9.92 5.51
C LEU A 19 3.56 9.81 6.64
N THR A 20 2.42 9.15 6.40
CA THR A 20 1.40 8.89 7.44
C THR A 20 1.99 8.02 8.55
N ASP A 21 2.61 6.88 8.20
CA ASP A 21 3.30 6.00 9.15
C ASP A 21 4.31 6.80 9.99
N ASP A 22 5.19 7.56 9.33
CA ASP A 22 6.27 8.26 10.02
C ASP A 22 5.76 9.41 10.92
N ILE A 23 4.63 10.06 10.57
CA ILE A 23 4.00 11.07 11.45
C ILE A 23 3.51 10.41 12.74
N GLU A 24 2.93 9.21 12.65
CA GLU A 24 2.33 8.52 13.79
C GLU A 24 3.38 7.76 14.62
N ASP A 25 4.28 7.03 13.98
CA ASP A 25 5.28 6.20 14.65
C ASP A 25 6.47 7.00 15.18
N LYS A 26 6.96 7.98 14.41
CA LYS A 26 8.17 8.75 14.75
C LYS A 26 7.87 10.10 15.39
N ASN A 27 6.59 10.42 15.64
CA ASN A 27 6.17 11.72 16.15
C ASN A 27 6.76 12.90 15.35
N LEU A 28 6.93 12.76 14.03
CA LEU A 28 7.44 13.84 13.17
C LEU A 28 6.63 15.14 13.32
N ALA A 29 5.35 15.00 13.64
CA ALA A 29 4.45 16.09 13.95
C ALA A 29 3.39 15.61 14.96
N ARG A 30 2.41 16.47 15.27
CA ARG A 30 1.22 16.01 16.00
C ARG A 30 0.51 14.94 15.18
N SER A 31 0.13 13.83 15.80
CA SER A 31 -0.60 12.71 15.14
C SER A 31 -1.82 13.16 14.32
N LEU A 32 -2.49 14.26 14.69
CA LEU A 32 -3.58 14.85 13.89
C LEU A 32 -3.18 15.26 12.46
N TYR A 33 -1.91 15.54 12.20
CA TYR A 33 -1.41 15.82 10.85
C TYR A 33 -1.28 14.57 9.98
N ALA A 34 -1.42 13.36 10.54
CA ALA A 34 -1.52 12.12 9.78
C ALA A 34 -2.88 12.02 9.04
N ILE A 35 -3.92 12.70 9.52
CA ILE A 35 -5.27 12.69 8.90
C ILE A 35 -5.25 13.24 7.47
N PRO A 36 -4.74 14.46 7.18
CA PRO A 36 -4.73 14.97 5.82
C PRO A 36 -3.84 14.13 4.88
N ALA A 37 -2.73 13.58 5.36
CA ALA A 37 -1.90 12.66 4.58
C ALA A 37 -2.64 11.34 4.28
N GLY A 38 -3.33 10.82 5.29
CA GLY A 38 -4.22 9.66 5.22
C GLY A 38 -5.29 9.81 4.16
N LEU A 39 -6.09 10.87 4.27
CA LEU A 39 -7.12 11.22 3.28
C LEU A 39 -6.53 11.36 1.88
N ALA A 40 -5.38 12.03 1.74
CA ALA A 40 -4.76 12.24 0.44
C ALA A 40 -4.33 10.91 -0.21
N TYR A 41 -3.62 10.03 0.50
CA TYR A 41 -3.25 8.73 -0.08
C TYR A 41 -4.48 7.87 -0.35
N GLY A 42 -5.50 7.91 0.53
CA GLY A 42 -6.71 7.12 0.37
C GLY A 42 -7.53 7.54 -0.86
N LEU A 43 -7.64 8.84 -1.13
CA LEU A 43 -8.29 9.36 -2.34
C LEU A 43 -7.52 8.98 -3.60
N LEU A 44 -6.19 9.10 -3.60
CA LEU A 44 -5.36 8.73 -4.75
C LEU A 44 -5.41 7.21 -5.03
N MET A 45 -5.35 6.38 -3.98
CA MET A 45 -5.47 4.94 -4.10
C MET A 45 -6.87 4.52 -4.56
N GLY A 46 -7.93 5.11 -4.00
CA GLY A 46 -9.29 4.90 -4.49
C GLY A 46 -9.45 5.30 -5.96
N TYR A 47 -8.85 6.42 -6.36
CA TYR A 47 -8.83 6.85 -7.76
C TYR A 47 -8.09 5.87 -8.67
N LEU A 48 -6.96 5.31 -8.23
CA LEU A 48 -6.26 4.24 -8.96
C LEU A 48 -7.16 3.02 -9.16
N MET A 49 -7.88 2.60 -8.11
CA MET A 49 -8.79 1.45 -8.20
C MET A 49 -9.86 1.69 -9.27
N ILE A 50 -10.58 2.82 -9.25
CA ILE A 50 -11.63 3.07 -10.26
C ILE A 50 -11.07 3.27 -11.68
N SER A 51 -9.79 3.60 -11.81
CA SER A 51 -9.15 3.92 -13.09
C SER A 51 -8.56 2.73 -13.82
N ASP A 52 -8.20 1.66 -13.10
CA ASP A 52 -7.52 0.49 -13.64
C ASP A 52 -7.94 -0.80 -12.91
N THR A 53 -8.29 -1.83 -13.67
CA THR A 53 -8.75 -3.12 -13.10
C THR A 53 -7.64 -3.81 -12.31
N GLY A 54 -6.40 -3.77 -12.81
CA GLY A 54 -5.24 -4.33 -12.13
C GLY A 54 -4.99 -3.65 -10.78
N ALA A 55 -5.09 -2.32 -10.73
CA ALA A 55 -5.01 -1.53 -9.52
C ALA A 55 -6.15 -1.83 -8.54
N THR A 56 -7.39 -2.02 -9.02
CA THR A 56 -8.52 -2.46 -8.17
C THR A 56 -8.20 -3.77 -7.47
N LEU A 57 -7.75 -4.78 -8.20
CA LEU A 57 -7.45 -6.09 -7.63
C LEU A 57 -6.26 -6.01 -6.66
N LEU A 58 -5.21 -5.29 -7.06
CA LEU A 58 -4.00 -5.11 -6.27
C LEU A 58 -4.30 -4.40 -4.94
N PHE A 59 -4.82 -3.18 -4.97
CA PHE A 59 -5.05 -2.40 -3.76
C PHE A 59 -6.22 -2.93 -2.94
N GLY A 60 -7.24 -3.49 -3.58
CA GLY A 60 -8.30 -4.22 -2.88
C GLY A 60 -7.74 -5.39 -2.08
N GLY A 61 -6.81 -6.16 -2.66
CA GLY A 61 -6.12 -7.25 -1.97
C GLY A 61 -5.23 -6.76 -0.84
N ILE A 62 -4.39 -5.74 -1.09
CA ILE A 62 -3.50 -5.17 -0.07
C ILE A 62 -4.29 -4.64 1.12
N VAL A 63 -5.33 -3.84 0.88
CA VAL A 63 -6.19 -3.29 1.95
C VAL A 63 -6.86 -4.42 2.75
N LEU A 64 -7.40 -5.43 2.07
CA LEU A 64 -8.00 -6.58 2.75
C LEU A 64 -6.98 -7.36 3.58
N GLY A 65 -5.78 -7.60 3.05
CA GLY A 65 -4.69 -8.26 3.77
C GLY A 65 -4.26 -7.47 5.01
N SER A 66 -4.09 -6.16 4.88
CA SER A 66 -3.75 -5.26 5.99
C SER A 66 -4.85 -5.16 7.06
N LEU A 67 -6.13 -5.26 6.67
CA LEU A 67 -7.24 -5.32 7.62
C LEU A 67 -7.23 -6.63 8.41
N ILE A 68 -6.97 -7.76 7.74
CA ILE A 68 -6.91 -9.08 8.39
C ILE A 68 -5.80 -9.15 9.44
N THR A 69 -4.66 -8.51 9.16
CA THR A 69 -3.49 -8.53 10.05
C THR A 69 -3.53 -7.46 11.13
N GLY A 70 -4.52 -6.55 11.08
CA GLY A 70 -4.66 -5.46 12.04
C GLY A 70 -3.63 -4.34 11.87
N LYS A 71 -2.98 -4.24 10.70
CA LYS A 71 -1.97 -3.20 10.41
C LYS A 71 -2.57 -1.79 10.31
N ILE A 72 -3.88 -1.70 10.06
CA ILE A 72 -4.61 -0.42 10.09
C ILE A 72 -5.07 -0.20 11.53
N ASP A 73 -4.22 0.42 12.35
CA ASP A 73 -4.46 0.63 13.78
C ASP A 73 -4.43 2.11 14.22
N SER A 74 -4.18 3.02 13.28
CA SER A 74 -3.95 4.45 13.55
C SER A 74 -4.99 5.39 12.92
N ILE A 75 -5.13 6.61 13.46
CA ILE A 75 -6.14 7.57 12.99
C ILE A 75 -5.86 8.05 11.56
N GLY A 76 -4.58 8.20 11.20
CA GLY A 76 -4.14 8.48 9.84
C GLY A 76 -4.60 7.40 8.88
N HIS A 77 -4.33 6.13 9.18
CA HIS A 77 -4.73 5.01 8.32
C HIS A 77 -6.25 4.79 8.27
N TYR A 78 -6.96 4.99 9.38
CA TYR A 78 -8.43 4.96 9.36
C TYR A 78 -9.01 6.04 8.44
N SER A 79 -8.43 7.24 8.43
CA SER A 79 -8.86 8.31 7.52
C SER A 79 -8.62 7.95 6.05
N GLY A 80 -7.48 7.34 5.74
CA GLY A 80 -7.18 6.84 4.39
C GLY A 80 -8.11 5.71 3.96
N LEU A 81 -8.39 4.74 4.84
CA LEU A 81 -9.37 3.69 4.58
C LEU A 81 -10.76 4.28 4.32
N GLY A 82 -11.19 5.25 5.14
CA GLY A 82 -12.45 5.96 4.95
C GLY A 82 -12.54 6.65 3.58
N ALA A 83 -11.46 7.29 3.13
CA ALA A 83 -11.39 7.89 1.81
C ALA A 83 -11.47 6.85 0.67
N ILE A 84 -10.77 5.72 0.78
CA ILE A 84 -10.86 4.62 -0.18
C ILE A 84 -12.30 4.12 -0.28
N LEU A 85 -12.94 3.84 0.86
CA LEU A 85 -14.31 3.36 0.92
C LEU A 85 -15.31 4.39 0.35
N ALA A 86 -15.09 5.69 0.59
CA ALA A 86 -15.92 6.74 0.01
C ALA A 86 -15.85 6.75 -1.53
N VAL A 87 -14.65 6.62 -2.11
CA VAL A 87 -14.49 6.53 -3.58
C VAL A 87 -15.18 5.27 -4.11
N ILE A 88 -14.96 4.12 -3.46
CA ILE A 88 -15.59 2.85 -3.84
C ILE A 88 -17.12 2.95 -3.79
N PHE A 89 -17.67 3.57 -2.74
CA PHE A 89 -19.12 3.73 -2.57
C PHE A 89 -19.73 4.63 -3.66
N LEU A 90 -19.06 5.72 -4.02
CA LEU A 90 -19.56 6.69 -4.99
C LEU A 90 -19.49 6.21 -6.44
N TYR A 91 -18.43 5.49 -6.81
CA TYR A 91 -18.16 5.13 -8.21
C TYR A 91 -18.34 3.63 -8.49
N GLY A 92 -18.35 2.79 -7.46
CA GLY A 92 -18.31 1.34 -7.58
C GLY A 92 -16.94 0.83 -8.03
N ILE A 93 -16.67 -0.44 -7.75
CA ILE A 93 -15.49 -1.15 -8.26
C ILE A 93 -15.89 -2.56 -8.69
N LYS A 94 -15.11 -3.14 -9.60
CA LYS A 94 -15.27 -4.54 -10.02
C LYS A 94 -14.21 -5.39 -9.32
N LEU A 95 -14.60 -6.00 -8.20
CA LEU A 95 -13.76 -7.00 -7.55
C LEU A 95 -13.94 -8.37 -8.23
N SER A 96 -12.88 -9.16 -8.18
CA SER A 96 -12.83 -10.56 -8.62
C SER A 96 -12.35 -11.41 -7.46
N PRO A 97 -12.65 -12.73 -7.42
CA PRO A 97 -12.05 -13.65 -6.45
C PRO A 97 -10.51 -13.59 -6.40
N LEU A 98 -9.85 -13.07 -7.44
CA LEU A 98 -8.41 -12.79 -7.45
C LEU A 98 -7.92 -11.82 -6.36
N VAL A 99 -8.82 -11.05 -5.75
CA VAL A 99 -8.50 -10.21 -4.58
C VAL A 99 -8.05 -11.06 -3.39
N LEU A 100 -8.63 -12.25 -3.22
CA LEU A 100 -8.34 -13.13 -2.08
C LEU A 100 -6.89 -13.65 -2.06
N PRO A 101 -6.31 -14.21 -3.15
CA PRO A 101 -4.91 -14.60 -3.14
C PRO A 101 -3.98 -13.39 -2.96
N ILE A 102 -4.29 -12.22 -3.52
CA ILE A 102 -3.49 -11.00 -3.29
C ILE A 102 -3.55 -10.60 -1.80
N ALA A 103 -4.73 -10.66 -1.18
CA ALA A 103 -4.87 -10.40 0.25
C ALA A 103 -4.12 -11.39 1.12
N ALA A 104 -4.13 -12.67 0.76
CA ALA A 104 -3.33 -13.69 1.45
C ALA A 104 -1.83 -13.40 1.33
N LEU A 105 -1.34 -13.05 0.13
CA LEU A 105 0.06 -12.66 -0.08
C LEU A 105 0.43 -11.42 0.73
N ALA A 106 -0.40 -10.39 0.72
CA ALA A 106 -0.20 -9.18 1.50
C ALA A 106 -0.20 -9.49 3.01
N ALA A 107 -1.12 -10.32 3.49
CA ALA A 107 -1.18 -10.71 4.89
C ALA A 107 0.05 -11.53 5.34
N LEU A 108 0.55 -12.41 4.47
CA LEU A 108 1.77 -13.20 4.74
C LEU A 108 3.01 -12.31 4.93
N ASP A 109 3.13 -11.23 4.15
CA ASP A 109 4.22 -10.27 4.35
C ASP A 109 4.15 -9.60 5.74
N GLU A 110 2.94 -9.38 6.28
CA GLU A 110 2.77 -8.77 7.61
C GLU A 110 2.92 -9.77 8.78
N ILE A 111 2.65 -11.06 8.54
CA ILE A 111 2.81 -12.10 9.57
C ILE A 111 4.28 -12.27 10.00
N GLY A 112 5.23 -11.85 9.16
CA GLY A 112 6.65 -11.84 9.48
C GLY A 112 7.02 -11.05 10.74
N ASP A 113 6.22 -10.05 11.10
CA ASP A 113 6.41 -9.27 12.33
C ASP A 113 5.83 -9.99 13.57
N LEU A 114 4.80 -10.82 13.36
CA LEU A 114 4.12 -11.58 14.43
C LEU A 114 4.88 -12.85 14.82
N LEU A 115 5.44 -13.55 13.83
CA LEU A 115 6.29 -14.70 14.05
C LEU A 115 7.71 -14.16 14.25
N GLN A 116 8.37 -14.42 15.38
CA GLN A 116 9.75 -13.96 15.64
C GLN A 116 10.74 -14.52 14.60
N THR A 117 10.76 -13.93 13.42
CA THR A 117 11.41 -14.49 12.25
C THR A 117 12.92 -14.37 12.38
N PRO A 118 13.66 -15.40 11.93
CA PRO A 118 15.11 -15.38 12.03
C PRO A 118 15.67 -14.20 11.21
N LYS A 119 16.76 -13.58 11.71
CA LYS A 119 17.31 -12.32 11.15
C LYS A 119 17.57 -12.36 9.63
N PHE A 120 17.88 -13.52 9.07
CA PHE A 120 18.12 -13.66 7.62
C PHE A 120 16.85 -13.55 6.76
N MET A 121 15.67 -13.79 7.34
CA MET A 121 14.38 -13.67 6.65
C MET A 121 13.73 -12.31 6.82
N LYS A 122 14.18 -11.48 7.77
CA LYS A 122 13.64 -10.12 7.97
C LYS A 122 13.53 -9.30 6.68
N PRO A 123 14.55 -9.27 5.80
CA PRO A 123 14.44 -8.51 4.55
C PRO A 123 13.30 -8.99 3.63
N VAL A 124 12.87 -10.25 3.72
CA VAL A 124 11.76 -10.76 2.93
C VAL A 124 10.46 -10.06 3.31
N PHE A 125 10.22 -9.89 4.61
CA PHE A 125 9.02 -9.26 5.15
C PHE A 125 9.12 -7.73 5.13
N ASP A 126 10.27 -7.16 5.53
CA ASP A 126 10.51 -5.72 5.54
C ASP A 126 10.33 -5.09 4.15
N TYR A 127 10.77 -5.80 3.10
CA TYR A 127 10.59 -5.36 1.71
C TYR A 127 9.36 -5.94 1.04
N ARG A 128 8.45 -6.62 1.75
CA ARG A 128 7.20 -7.18 1.21
C ARG A 128 7.42 -8.03 -0.06
N LEU A 129 8.43 -8.91 -0.02
CA LEU A 129 8.84 -9.68 -1.19
C LEU A 129 7.80 -10.75 -1.56
N ILE A 130 7.01 -11.25 -0.61
CA ILE A 130 6.01 -12.30 -0.88
C ILE A 130 4.93 -11.75 -1.82
N LEU A 131 4.40 -10.57 -1.53
CA LEU A 131 3.43 -9.88 -2.37
C LEU A 131 3.99 -9.59 -3.76
N LYS A 132 5.22 -9.06 -3.86
CA LYS A 132 5.85 -8.75 -5.16
C LYS A 132 6.06 -9.98 -6.03
N LEU A 133 6.60 -11.05 -5.46
CA LEU A 133 6.81 -12.30 -6.18
C LEU A 133 5.50 -12.98 -6.53
N GLY A 134 4.50 -12.92 -5.64
CA GLY A 134 3.17 -13.47 -5.89
C GLY A 134 2.43 -12.73 -7.00
N VAL A 135 2.47 -11.39 -7.02
CA VAL A 135 1.90 -10.58 -8.11
C VAL A 135 2.65 -10.83 -9.42
N LEU A 136 3.98 -10.94 -9.40
CA LEU A 136 4.76 -11.32 -10.57
C LEU A 136 4.33 -12.70 -11.13
N ALA A 137 4.13 -13.69 -10.27
CA ALA A 137 3.63 -15.00 -10.68
C ALA A 137 2.23 -14.91 -11.32
N LEU A 138 1.32 -14.12 -10.73
CA LEU A 138 -0.01 -13.89 -11.32
C LEU A 138 0.06 -13.21 -12.69
N VAL A 139 1.03 -12.31 -12.91
CA VAL A 139 1.28 -11.71 -14.23
C VAL A 139 1.81 -12.74 -15.23
N ILE A 140 2.79 -13.57 -14.85
CA ILE A 140 3.34 -14.62 -15.71
C ILE A 140 2.26 -15.65 -16.12
N LEU A 141 1.34 -15.95 -15.21
CA LEU A 141 0.20 -16.84 -15.46
C LEU A 141 -0.93 -16.18 -16.26
N ASN A 142 -0.78 -14.93 -16.70
CA ASN A 142 -1.80 -14.12 -17.38
C ASN A 142 -3.10 -13.94 -16.56
N MET A 143 -3.00 -14.01 -15.23
CA MET A 143 -4.12 -13.74 -14.31
C MET A 143 -4.21 -12.26 -13.90
N MET A 144 -3.12 -11.52 -14.09
CA MET A 144 -3.05 -10.07 -13.88
C MET A 144 -2.29 -9.38 -15.01
N GLU A 145 -2.62 -8.13 -15.27
CA GLU A 145 -1.89 -7.31 -16.23
C GLU A 145 -0.54 -6.83 -15.66
N LEU A 146 0.45 -6.66 -16.54
CA LEU A 146 1.76 -6.11 -16.18
C LEU A 146 1.65 -4.74 -15.48
N ASN A 147 0.63 -3.95 -15.83
CA ASN A 147 0.35 -2.65 -15.22
C ASN A 147 0.25 -2.76 -13.69
N ALA A 148 -0.39 -3.80 -13.16
CA ALA A 148 -0.54 -3.97 -11.71
C ALA A 148 0.81 -4.18 -11.02
N LEU A 149 1.71 -4.96 -11.62
CA LEU A 149 3.06 -5.14 -11.09
C LEU A 149 3.84 -3.83 -11.13
N LEU A 150 3.77 -3.08 -12.22
CA LEU A 150 4.46 -1.78 -12.33
C LEU A 150 3.92 -0.76 -11.31
N ILE A 151 2.61 -0.74 -11.10
CA ILE A 151 1.96 0.10 -10.08
C ILE A 151 2.45 -0.29 -8.68
N LEU A 152 2.51 -1.59 -8.35
CA LEU A 152 3.03 -2.08 -7.07
C LEU A 152 4.49 -1.67 -6.86
N LEU A 153 5.34 -1.87 -7.86
CA LEU A 153 6.77 -1.54 -7.76
C LEU A 153 6.99 -0.03 -7.61
N ALA A 154 6.21 0.79 -8.31
CA ALA A 154 6.25 2.23 -8.17
C ALA A 154 5.80 2.67 -6.77
N PHE A 155 4.69 2.12 -6.26
CA PHE A 155 4.20 2.38 -4.91
C PHE A 155 5.26 2.07 -3.85
N ASP A 156 5.82 0.86 -3.89
CA ASP A 156 6.83 0.39 -2.94
C ASP A 156 8.13 1.21 -3.03
N ALA A 157 8.57 1.54 -4.24
CA ALA A 157 9.77 2.36 -4.43
C ALA A 157 9.60 3.74 -3.76
N ALA A 158 8.46 4.39 -3.97
CA ALA A 158 8.16 5.67 -3.32
C ALA A 158 8.07 5.54 -1.79
N TYR A 159 7.46 4.46 -1.29
CA TYR A 159 7.38 4.17 0.13
C TYR A 159 8.77 4.07 0.77
N ILE A 160 9.66 3.26 0.18
CA ILE A 160 11.03 3.06 0.68
C ILE A 160 11.84 4.36 0.61
N LEU A 161 11.78 5.08 -0.52
CA LEU A 161 12.50 6.34 -0.70
C LEU A 161 12.06 7.39 0.32
N THR A 162 10.75 7.50 0.55
CA THR A 162 10.20 8.45 1.52
C THR A 162 10.67 8.11 2.94
N GLY A 163 10.68 6.83 3.31
CA GLY A 163 11.16 6.38 4.62
C GLY A 163 12.65 6.69 4.85
N GLY A 164 13.46 6.61 3.79
CA GLY A 164 14.87 7.02 3.83
C GLY A 164 15.05 8.54 4.00
N ILE A 165 14.18 9.35 3.41
CA ILE A 165 14.21 10.82 3.53
C ILE A 165 13.77 11.25 4.93
N THR A 166 12.65 10.75 5.42
CA THR A 166 12.10 11.09 6.74
C THR A 166 13.02 10.61 7.87
N GLY A 167 13.62 9.43 7.74
CA GLY A 167 14.58 8.90 8.71
C GLY A 167 15.82 9.80 8.86
N ARG A 168 16.28 10.44 7.78
CA ARG A 168 17.37 11.43 7.85
C ARG A 168 16.93 12.70 8.57
N ALA A 169 15.73 13.19 8.29
CA ALA A 169 15.19 14.40 8.92
C ALA A 169 15.03 14.25 10.45
N THR A 170 14.69 13.07 10.96
CA THR A 170 14.62 12.81 12.42
C THR A 170 15.97 12.75 13.12
N HIS A 171 17.07 12.54 12.38
CA HIS A 171 18.43 12.51 12.96
C HIS A 171 19.08 13.89 13.02
N GLU A 172 18.52 14.90 12.36
CA GLU A 172 19.03 16.27 12.31
C GLU A 172 18.33 17.22 13.30
N ILE A 173 17.32 16.74 14.04
CA ILE A 173 16.58 17.47 15.10
C ILE A 173 17.01 16.95 16.47
#